data_AF-G8R1T6-F1
#
_entry.id   AF-G8R1T6-F1
#
_cell.length_a   1.000
_cell.length_b   1.000
_cell.length_c   1.000
_cell.angle_alpha   90.00
_cell.angle_beta   90.00
_cell.angle_gamma   90.00
#
_symmetry.space_group_name_H-M   'P 1'
#
loop_
_entity.id
_entity.type
_entity.pdbx_description
1 polymer ?
#
loop_
_entity_poly.entity_id
_entity_poly.type
_entity_poly.pdbx_seq_one_letter_code
_entity_poly.pdbx_strand_id
1 'polypeptide(L)'
;MTDVAQFHNLSHLFISLIGAIVLLAIYRNIRKRFGSLLAEDESQKRVDRGLIYLSLAMLVWVVSGFDSYLAYHFNFQTSPFQVLIISLLSIANNFFLLLALFYFQYAPSFVYESKKGGRVILSIIILVTLLTLGAALADKPMIYFGLSLKALPDLLLSALISFLLIISLYRTFLHRGLPVVAVISSIVVMLMLASQLPEVFLFLKNDFAVYLLKIVSKTSLIFIFLVLATTWVIQLANTPRPTEMRIHFLDWSLIKLTIPSKNIEDQTVDFSSKTTQFSNLLKFAIRRKYGAAEMQPMVVGAAGEIKNQTYLTRILENINEILNQSPENALERKDLFTFLGEGKYRIRMLPQDIFIDDALLSEFAANAKNPQYQSILDQTSSGYKK
;
A
#
# COMPACT_ATOMS: atom_id res chain seq x y z
N MET A 1 12.29 24.92 -33.82
CA MET A 1 11.88 23.60 -33.29
C MET A 1 11.78 22.62 -34.44
N THR A 2 11.93 21.32 -34.21
CA THR A 2 11.02 20.41 -34.90
C THR A 2 9.72 20.48 -34.12
N ASP A 3 8.59 20.72 -34.77
CA ASP A 3 7.27 20.90 -34.11
C ASP A 3 6.95 19.75 -33.12
N VAL A 4 7.55 18.59 -33.38
CA VAL A 4 7.53 17.38 -32.54
C VAL A 4 8.04 17.61 -31.11
N ALA A 5 9.15 18.31 -30.90
CA ALA A 5 9.71 18.53 -29.56
C ALA A 5 8.83 19.47 -28.72
N GLN A 6 8.19 20.46 -29.37
CA GLN A 6 7.27 21.39 -28.71
C GLN A 6 6.01 20.68 -28.27
N PHE A 7 5.44 19.92 -29.20
CA PHE A 7 4.30 19.08 -28.94
C PHE A 7 4.58 18.12 -27.80
N HIS A 8 5.77 17.50 -27.78
CA HIS A 8 6.16 16.60 -26.71
C HIS A 8 6.16 17.28 -25.34
N ASN A 9 6.89 18.39 -25.19
CA ASN A 9 7.04 19.07 -23.92
C ASN A 9 5.72 19.61 -23.38
N LEU A 10 4.89 20.21 -24.23
CA LEU A 10 3.57 20.71 -23.84
C LEU A 10 2.62 19.58 -23.45
N SER A 11 2.54 18.51 -24.26
CA SER A 11 1.69 17.36 -23.95
C SER A 11 2.10 16.70 -22.64
N HIS A 12 3.41 16.50 -22.44
CA HIS A 12 3.98 15.97 -21.21
C HIS A 12 3.61 16.81 -19.98
N LEU A 13 3.73 18.14 -20.08
CA LEU A 13 3.40 19.07 -19.00
C LEU A 13 1.93 18.98 -18.63
N PHE A 14 1.02 19.08 -19.60
CA PHE A 14 -0.42 19.07 -19.34
C PHE A 14 -0.92 17.72 -18.81
N ILE A 15 -0.50 16.61 -19.42
CA ILE A 15 -0.90 15.27 -18.99
C ILE A 15 -0.43 14.99 -17.55
N SER A 16 0.83 15.32 -17.25
CA SER A 16 1.40 15.12 -15.91
C SER A 16 0.71 16.01 -14.86
N LEU A 17 0.36 17.25 -15.22
CA LEU A 17 -0.33 18.18 -14.34
C LEU A 17 -1.74 17.70 -14.00
N ILE A 18 -2.50 17.26 -15.00
CA ILE A 18 -3.84 16.70 -14.79
C ILE A 18 -3.73 15.44 -13.91
N GLY A 19 -2.81 14.52 -14.22
CA GLY A 19 -2.59 13.31 -13.43
C GLY A 19 -2.26 13.63 -11.96
N ALA A 20 -1.35 14.57 -11.73
CA ALA A 20 -0.97 15.02 -10.39
C ALA A 20 -2.15 15.58 -9.60
N ILE A 21 -2.91 16.51 -10.20
CA ILE A 21 -4.06 17.17 -9.57
C ILE A 21 -5.17 16.16 -9.26
N VAL A 22 -5.48 15.24 -10.18
CA VAL A 22 -6.52 14.23 -9.96
C VAL A 22 -6.14 13.28 -8.84
N LEU A 23 -4.89 12.79 -8.80
CA LEU A 23 -4.43 11.95 -7.69
C LEU A 23 -4.51 12.67 -6.34
N LEU A 24 -4.15 13.95 -6.30
CA LEU A 24 -4.25 14.78 -5.10
C LEU A 24 -5.70 15.05 -4.68
N ALA A 25 -6.60 15.22 -5.64
CA ALA A 25 -8.04 15.36 -5.40
C ALA A 25 -8.63 14.07 -4.80
N ILE A 26 -8.26 12.90 -5.34
CA ILE A 26 -8.65 11.59 -4.79
C ILE A 26 -8.12 11.44 -3.36
N TYR A 27 -6.85 11.79 -3.12
CA TYR A 27 -6.26 11.77 -1.78
C TYR A 27 -7.06 12.63 -0.79
N ARG A 28 -7.37 13.89 -1.15
CA ARG A 28 -8.16 14.79 -0.31
C ARG A 28 -9.57 14.24 -0.05
N ASN A 29 -10.20 13.64 -1.06
CA ASN A 29 -11.51 13.01 -0.92
C ASN A 29 -11.45 11.84 0.07
N ILE A 30 -10.46 10.96 -0.06
CA ILE A 30 -10.24 9.82 0.85
C ILE A 30 -10.10 10.30 2.29
N ARG A 31 -9.25 11.30 2.53
CA ARG A 31 -9.02 11.88 3.86
C ARG A 31 -10.29 12.48 4.46
N LYS A 32 -11.10 13.17 3.66
CA LYS A 32 -12.36 13.76 4.10
C LYS A 32 -13.43 12.71 4.40
N ARG A 33 -13.58 11.69 3.54
CA ARG A 33 -14.66 10.71 3.61
C ARG A 33 -14.39 9.57 4.58
N PHE A 34 -13.15 9.12 4.67
CA PHE A 34 -12.73 7.96 5.47
C PHE A 34 -11.86 8.36 6.67
N GLY A 35 -11.89 9.63 7.09
CA GLY A 35 -11.03 10.16 8.14
C GLY A 35 -11.11 9.39 9.47
N SER A 36 -12.31 8.96 9.88
CA SER A 36 -12.51 8.15 11.09
C SER A 36 -11.88 6.75 10.96
N LEU A 37 -12.09 6.08 9.83
CA LEU A 37 -11.49 4.77 9.53
C LEU A 37 -9.96 4.85 9.48
N LEU A 38 -9.42 5.95 8.94
CA LEU A 38 -7.98 6.20 8.85
C LEU A 38 -7.33 6.57 10.19
N ALA A 39 -8.11 7.09 11.15
CA ALA A 39 -7.64 7.40 12.50
C ALA A 39 -7.56 6.15 13.39
N GLU A 40 -8.38 5.14 13.14
CA GLU A 40 -8.35 3.85 13.86
C GLU A 40 -7.13 2.98 13.49
N ASP A 41 -6.60 3.14 12.28
CA ASP A 41 -5.54 2.30 11.70
C ASP A 41 -4.19 3.05 11.63
N GLU A 42 -3.78 3.71 12.73
CA GLU A 42 -2.51 4.47 12.75
C GLU A 42 -1.26 3.60 12.57
N SER A 43 -1.37 2.29 12.81
CA SER A 43 -0.25 1.36 12.93
C SER A 43 0.11 0.62 11.63
N GLN A 44 -0.79 0.54 10.65
CA GLN A 44 -0.48 0.00 9.32
C GLN A 44 -0.10 1.15 8.36
N LYS A 45 0.98 0.99 7.57
CA LYS A 45 1.46 2.09 6.70
C LYS A 45 0.32 2.52 5.78
N ARG A 46 -0.12 3.76 5.96
CA ARG A 46 -1.39 4.22 5.40
C ARG A 46 -1.29 4.44 3.89
N VAL A 47 -2.18 3.76 3.19
CA VAL A 47 -2.38 3.83 1.73
C VAL A 47 -2.55 5.28 1.23
N ASP A 48 -3.14 6.17 2.04
CA ASP A 48 -3.37 7.58 1.69
C ASP A 48 -2.06 8.33 1.38
N ARG A 49 -0.98 8.05 2.10
CA ARG A 49 0.33 8.68 1.87
C ARG A 49 0.95 8.23 0.54
N GLY A 50 0.67 7.00 0.10
CA GLY A 50 1.09 6.50 -1.21
C GLY A 50 0.60 7.38 -2.37
N LEU A 51 -0.68 7.79 -2.35
CA LEU A 51 -1.22 8.71 -3.37
C LEU A 51 -0.49 10.06 -3.39
N ILE A 52 -0.12 10.60 -2.23
CA ILE A 52 0.61 11.87 -2.16
C ILE A 52 1.95 11.75 -2.87
N TYR A 53 2.70 10.68 -2.58
CA TYR A 53 4.00 10.47 -3.21
C TYR A 53 3.89 10.21 -4.72
N LEU A 54 2.86 9.49 -5.17
CA LEU A 54 2.58 9.36 -6.60
C LEU A 54 2.27 10.71 -7.25
N SER A 55 1.43 11.53 -6.61
CA SER A 55 1.12 12.88 -7.09
C SER A 55 2.36 13.78 -7.15
N LEU A 56 3.22 13.72 -6.12
CA LEU A 56 4.49 14.44 -6.10
C LEU A 56 5.44 13.98 -7.21
N ALA A 57 5.51 12.67 -7.49
CA ALA A 57 6.28 12.15 -8.62
C ALA A 57 5.79 12.75 -9.96
N MET A 58 4.48 12.83 -10.16
CA MET A 58 3.90 13.48 -11.35
C MET A 58 4.17 14.98 -11.41
N LEU A 59 4.18 15.68 -10.27
CA LEU A 59 4.57 17.10 -10.20
C LEU A 59 6.03 17.32 -10.60
N VAL A 60 6.93 16.39 -10.26
CA VAL A 60 8.32 16.47 -10.75
C VAL A 60 8.38 16.37 -12.27
N TRP A 61 7.52 15.56 -12.91
CA TRP A 61 7.40 15.56 -14.37
C TRP A 61 6.87 16.88 -14.93
N VAL A 62 5.93 17.55 -14.25
CA VAL A 62 5.48 18.90 -14.64
C VAL A 62 6.66 19.88 -14.62
N VAL A 63 7.42 19.91 -13.52
CA VAL A 63 8.59 20.79 -13.39
C VAL A 63 9.63 20.48 -14.46
N SER A 64 9.90 19.19 -14.73
CA SER A 64 10.82 18.75 -15.78
C SER A 64 10.35 19.14 -17.19
N GLY A 65 9.05 19.06 -17.48
CA GLY A 65 8.48 19.50 -18.75
C GLY A 65 8.57 21.01 -18.92
N PHE A 66 8.31 21.77 -17.85
CA PHE A 66 8.41 23.23 -17.84
C PHE A 66 9.87 23.68 -18.04
N ASP A 67 10.80 23.09 -17.30
CA ASP A 67 12.22 23.33 -17.44
C ASP A 67 12.72 23.01 -18.86
N SER A 68 12.34 21.87 -19.43
CA SER A 68 12.69 21.49 -20.81
C SER A 68 12.14 22.48 -21.85
N TYR A 69 10.96 23.05 -21.60
CA TYR A 69 10.37 24.08 -22.45
C TYR A 69 11.15 25.41 -22.35
N LEU A 70 11.51 25.84 -21.13
CA LEU A 70 12.32 27.05 -20.93
C LEU A 70 13.73 26.91 -21.49
N ALA A 71 14.39 25.78 -21.23
CA ALA A 71 15.73 25.48 -21.74
C ALA A 71 15.78 25.51 -23.27
N TYR A 72 14.69 25.06 -23.90
CA TYR A 72 14.50 25.22 -25.33
C TYR A 72 14.36 26.69 -25.73
N HIS A 73 13.39 27.40 -25.14
CA HIS A 73 13.05 28.77 -25.52
C HIS A 73 14.24 29.75 -25.41
N PHE A 74 15.06 29.58 -24.38
CA PHE A 74 16.23 30.40 -24.11
C PHE A 74 17.55 29.78 -24.61
N ASN A 75 17.51 28.67 -25.36
CA ASN A 75 18.66 28.02 -25.99
C ASN A 75 19.79 27.57 -25.02
N PHE A 76 19.48 27.10 -23.82
CA PHE A 76 20.47 26.60 -22.85
C PHE A 76 20.45 25.08 -22.64
N GLN A 77 19.89 24.32 -23.59
CA GLN A 77 19.70 22.86 -23.51
C GLN A 77 20.98 22.06 -23.22
N THR A 78 22.13 22.54 -23.69
CA THR A 78 23.44 21.88 -23.54
C THR A 78 24.26 22.42 -22.38
N SER A 79 23.71 23.37 -21.61
CA SER A 79 24.40 23.94 -20.46
C SER A 79 24.65 22.89 -19.38
N PRO A 80 25.82 22.88 -18.72
CA PRO A 80 26.06 22.04 -17.53
C PRO A 80 24.97 22.22 -16.46
N PHE A 81 24.43 23.44 -16.35
CA PHE A 81 23.33 23.76 -15.45
C PHE A 81 22.05 22.98 -15.81
N GLN A 82 21.75 22.85 -17.10
CA GLN A 82 20.59 22.09 -17.58
C GLN A 82 20.72 20.59 -17.28
N VAL A 83 21.92 20.04 -17.52
CA VAL A 83 22.22 18.63 -17.21
C VAL A 83 22.02 18.36 -15.72
N LEU A 84 22.50 19.27 -14.86
CA LEU A 84 22.33 19.15 -13.41
C LEU A 84 20.85 19.20 -12.98
N ILE A 85 20.05 20.11 -13.54
CA ILE A 85 18.60 20.19 -13.24
C ILE A 85 17.89 18.89 -13.65
N ILE A 86 18.14 18.39 -14.86
CA ILE A 86 17.50 17.17 -15.37
C ILE A 86 17.83 15.98 -14.46
N SER A 87 19.09 15.82 -14.06
CA SER A 87 19.50 14.75 -13.16
C SER A 87 18.85 14.88 -11.77
N LEU A 88 18.79 16.09 -11.20
CA LEU A 88 18.13 16.31 -9.90
C LEU A 88 16.63 15.99 -9.94
N LEU A 89 15.94 16.38 -11.02
CA LEU A 89 14.52 16.08 -11.21
C LEU A 89 14.28 14.58 -11.43
N SER A 90 15.15 13.89 -12.18
CA SER A 90 15.10 12.43 -12.34
C SER A 90 15.21 11.72 -10.99
N ILE A 91 16.19 12.11 -10.18
CA ILE A 91 16.41 11.57 -8.83
C ILE A 91 15.21 11.84 -7.92
N ALA A 92 14.69 13.08 -7.92
CA ALA A 92 13.52 13.44 -7.12
C ALA A 92 12.28 12.63 -7.52
N ASN A 93 12.06 12.40 -8.82
CA ASN A 93 10.97 11.58 -9.32
C ASN A 93 11.09 10.13 -8.84
N ASN A 94 12.26 9.52 -9.04
CA ASN A 94 12.57 8.16 -8.60
C ASN A 94 12.42 8.00 -7.08
N PHE A 95 12.84 9.01 -6.31
CA PHE A 95 12.67 9.05 -4.86
C PHE A 95 11.19 9.04 -4.47
N PHE A 96 10.35 9.88 -5.07
CA PHE A 96 8.91 9.89 -4.78
C PHE A 96 8.21 8.60 -5.20
N LEU A 97 8.58 7.99 -6.35
CA LEU A 97 8.05 6.69 -6.74
C LEU A 97 8.42 5.59 -5.74
N LEU A 98 9.65 5.60 -5.21
CA LEU A 98 10.03 4.66 -4.17
C LEU A 98 9.28 4.93 -2.85
N LEU A 99 9.14 6.20 -2.46
CA LEU A 99 8.35 6.55 -1.28
C LEU A 99 6.92 6.03 -1.43
N ALA A 100 6.30 6.15 -2.60
CA ALA A 100 4.99 5.58 -2.87
C ALA A 100 4.98 4.04 -2.70
N LEU A 101 5.98 3.34 -3.22
CA LEU A 101 6.10 1.87 -3.11
C LEU A 101 6.13 1.38 -1.66
N PHE A 102 6.69 2.14 -0.72
CA PHE A 102 6.65 1.77 0.71
C PHE A 102 5.24 1.68 1.29
N TYR A 103 4.25 2.29 0.64
CA TYR A 103 2.83 2.26 1.04
C TYR A 103 2.00 1.28 0.22
N PHE A 104 2.59 0.54 -0.72
CA PHE A 104 1.87 -0.48 -1.47
C PHE A 104 1.78 -1.76 -0.63
N GLN A 105 0.56 -2.25 -0.43
CA GLN A 105 0.28 -3.42 0.41
C GLN A 105 0.99 -4.70 -0.07
N TYR A 106 1.17 -4.85 -1.39
CA TYR A 106 1.78 -6.03 -2.01
C TYR A 106 3.19 -5.75 -2.58
N ALA A 107 3.86 -4.71 -2.09
CA ALA A 107 5.27 -4.51 -2.40
C ALA A 107 6.12 -5.69 -1.89
N PRO A 108 7.25 -6.00 -2.54
CA PRO A 108 8.13 -7.08 -2.07
C PRO A 108 8.49 -6.94 -0.58
N SER A 109 8.54 -8.06 0.14
CA SER A 109 8.73 -8.09 1.61
C SER A 109 10.00 -7.37 2.08
N PHE A 110 11.06 -7.36 1.27
CA PHE A 110 12.28 -6.62 1.58
C PHE A 110 12.07 -5.08 1.61
N VAL A 111 11.09 -4.54 0.89
CA VAL A 111 10.74 -3.11 0.89
C VAL A 111 9.96 -2.76 2.17
N TYR A 112 9.01 -3.61 2.58
CA TYR A 112 8.04 -3.24 3.62
C TYR A 112 8.33 -3.82 5.02
N GLU A 113 8.75 -5.08 5.12
CA GLU A 113 8.76 -5.84 6.38
C GLU A 113 10.08 -5.78 7.14
N SER A 114 11.19 -5.45 6.46
CA SER A 114 12.51 -5.41 7.09
C SER A 114 13.01 -3.97 7.30
N LYS A 115 13.24 -3.58 8.57
CA LYS A 115 13.96 -2.33 8.92
C LYS A 115 15.36 -2.25 8.27
N LYS A 116 15.89 -3.39 7.79
CA LYS A 116 17.16 -3.48 7.06
C LYS A 116 16.97 -3.19 5.55
N GLY A 117 15.98 -3.78 4.89
CA GLY A 117 15.76 -3.62 3.45
C GLY A 117 15.34 -2.20 3.06
N GLY A 118 14.50 -1.53 3.85
CA GLY A 118 14.19 -0.11 3.63
C GLY A 118 15.44 0.80 3.70
N ARG A 119 16.40 0.49 4.59
CA ARG A 119 17.69 1.19 4.66
C ARG A 119 18.57 0.87 3.45
N VAL A 120 18.61 -0.37 2.98
CA VAL A 120 19.38 -0.76 1.79
C VAL A 120 18.90 0.00 0.56
N ILE A 121 17.59 0.10 0.35
CA ILE A 121 17.06 0.82 -0.83
C ILE A 121 17.35 2.32 -0.73
N LEU A 122 17.22 2.92 0.47
CA LEU A 122 17.62 4.31 0.69
C LEU A 122 19.11 4.54 0.42
N SER A 123 19.97 3.63 0.88
CA SER A 123 21.42 3.66 0.58
C SER A 123 21.70 3.55 -0.92
N ILE A 124 20.96 2.71 -1.65
CA ILE A 124 21.10 2.59 -3.12
C ILE A 124 20.69 3.91 -3.80
N ILE A 125 19.59 4.55 -3.39
CA ILE A 125 19.20 5.86 -3.94
C ILE A 125 20.29 6.89 -3.69
N ILE A 126 20.79 7.00 -2.47
CA ILE A 126 21.84 7.96 -2.12
C ILE A 126 23.10 7.69 -2.94
N LEU A 127 23.51 6.42 -3.06
CA LEU A 127 24.67 6.03 -3.87
C LEU A 127 24.48 6.41 -5.35
N VAL A 128 23.34 6.06 -5.95
CA VAL A 128 23.08 6.40 -7.36
C VAL A 128 22.98 7.91 -7.55
N THR A 129 22.37 8.63 -6.60
CA THR A 129 22.31 10.10 -6.60
C THR A 129 23.72 10.70 -6.61
N LEU A 130 24.62 10.21 -5.76
CA LEU A 130 26.01 10.67 -5.70
C LEU A 130 26.77 10.32 -6.99
N LEU A 131 26.56 9.13 -7.56
CA LEU A 131 27.17 8.73 -8.83
C LEU A 131 26.67 9.59 -9.99
N THR A 132 25.37 9.89 -10.05
CA THR A 132 24.75 10.71 -11.08
C THR A 132 25.23 12.16 -10.98
N LEU A 133 25.27 12.72 -9.77
CA LEU A 133 25.83 14.05 -9.52
C LEU A 133 27.32 14.13 -9.87
N GLY A 134 28.11 13.12 -9.47
CA GLY A 134 29.52 13.02 -9.82
C GLY A 134 29.74 12.97 -11.34
N ALA A 135 28.91 12.21 -12.06
CA ALA A 135 28.95 12.13 -13.52
C ALA A 135 28.48 13.44 -14.21
N ALA A 136 27.50 14.14 -13.62
CA ALA A 136 27.02 15.43 -14.12
C ALA A 136 28.07 16.54 -13.98
N LEU A 137 28.84 16.54 -12.88
CA LEU A 137 29.91 17.50 -12.62
C LEU A 137 31.20 17.22 -13.41
N ALA A 138 31.31 16.06 -14.06
CA ALA A 138 32.47 15.75 -14.89
C ALA A 138 32.43 16.55 -16.20
N ASP A 139 33.43 17.42 -16.39
CA ASP A 139 33.51 18.34 -17.53
C ASP A 139 33.65 17.65 -18.89
N LYS A 140 34.12 16.40 -18.92
CA LYS A 140 34.35 15.65 -20.17
C LYS A 140 33.09 14.87 -20.60
N PRO A 141 32.72 14.91 -21.89
CA PRO A 141 31.69 14.01 -22.42
C PRO A 141 32.20 12.56 -22.32
N MET A 142 31.62 11.78 -21.41
CA MET A 142 31.96 10.36 -21.23
C MET A 142 31.15 9.50 -22.21
N ILE A 143 31.44 9.64 -23.50
CA ILE A 143 30.83 8.83 -24.56
C ILE A 143 31.85 7.79 -25.01
N TYR A 144 31.56 6.51 -24.75
CA TYR A 144 32.39 5.38 -25.20
C TYR A 144 31.54 4.44 -26.05
N PHE A 145 31.96 4.14 -27.28
CA PHE A 145 31.23 3.25 -28.20
C PHE A 145 29.75 3.60 -28.40
N GLY A 146 29.40 4.90 -28.41
CA GLY A 146 28.01 5.35 -28.54
C GLY A 146 27.17 5.21 -27.26
N LEU A 147 27.79 4.87 -26.13
CA LEU A 147 27.17 4.82 -24.81
C LEU A 147 27.42 6.11 -24.04
N SER A 148 26.36 6.73 -23.54
CA SER A 148 26.43 7.86 -22.61
C SER A 148 26.60 7.35 -21.17
N LEU A 149 27.83 7.30 -20.67
CA LEU A 149 28.10 6.85 -19.30
C LEU A 149 27.47 7.76 -18.23
N LYS A 150 27.18 9.02 -18.59
CA LYS A 150 26.51 9.98 -17.68
C LYS A 150 25.07 9.58 -17.35
N ALA A 151 24.36 8.92 -18.27
CA ALA A 151 22.97 8.50 -18.09
C ALA A 151 22.82 7.08 -17.51
N LEU A 152 23.93 6.33 -17.41
CA LEU A 152 23.91 4.94 -16.95
C LEU A 152 23.40 4.77 -15.50
N PRO A 153 23.84 5.59 -14.52
CA PRO A 153 23.33 5.46 -13.15
C PRO A 153 21.81 5.65 -13.05
N ASP A 154 21.27 6.64 -13.76
CA ASP A 154 19.82 6.91 -13.79
C ASP A 154 19.04 5.74 -14.42
N LEU A 155 19.55 5.14 -15.50
CA LEU A 155 18.96 3.95 -16.11
C LEU A 155 18.93 2.77 -15.13
N LEU A 156 20.02 2.52 -14.40
CA LEU A 156 20.08 1.44 -13.40
C LEU A 156 19.07 1.66 -12.27
N LEU A 157 18.94 2.88 -11.76
CA LEU A 157 17.96 3.21 -10.73
C LEU A 157 16.53 3.04 -11.25
N SER A 158 16.26 3.51 -12.46
CA SER A 158 14.93 3.37 -13.03
C SER A 158 14.59 1.92 -13.39
N ALA A 159 15.57 1.12 -13.81
CA ALA A 159 15.41 -0.32 -14.00
C ALA A 159 15.04 -1.02 -12.68
N LEU A 160 15.72 -0.67 -11.58
CA LEU A 160 15.39 -1.18 -10.25
C LEU A 160 13.97 -0.79 -9.84
N ILE A 161 13.61 0.49 -9.97
CA ILE A 161 12.26 0.96 -9.61
C ILE A 161 11.19 0.33 -10.50
N SER A 162 11.45 0.19 -11.79
CA SER A 162 10.55 -0.47 -12.75
C SER A 162 10.32 -1.92 -12.37
N PHE A 163 11.37 -2.66 -12.01
CA PHE A 163 11.26 -4.02 -11.51
C PHE A 163 10.39 -4.11 -10.25
N LEU A 164 10.61 -3.21 -9.28
CA LEU A 164 9.79 -3.15 -8.07
C LEU A 164 8.34 -2.81 -8.37
N LEU A 165 8.09 -1.85 -9.28
CA LEU A 165 6.75 -1.45 -9.71
C LEU A 165 6.03 -2.59 -10.42
N ILE A 166 6.70 -3.34 -11.32
CA ILE A 166 6.11 -4.50 -11.99
C ILE A 166 5.61 -5.50 -10.96
N ILE A 167 6.47 -5.93 -10.02
CA ILE A 167 6.07 -6.92 -9.01
C ILE A 167 4.93 -6.38 -8.15
N SER A 168 5.04 -5.12 -7.70
CA SER A 168 4.08 -4.53 -6.77
C SER A 168 2.71 -4.31 -7.42
N LEU A 169 2.66 -3.71 -8.61
CA LEU A 169 1.42 -3.45 -9.34
C LEU A 169 0.77 -4.75 -9.81
N TYR A 170 1.55 -5.68 -10.37
CA TYR A 170 1.05 -6.97 -10.82
C TYR A 170 0.37 -7.75 -9.69
N ARG A 171 1.06 -7.90 -8.55
CA ARG A 171 0.48 -8.57 -7.36
C ARG A 171 -0.72 -7.81 -6.82
N THR A 172 -0.64 -6.48 -6.75
CA THR A 172 -1.74 -5.65 -6.25
C THR A 172 -3.00 -5.82 -7.08
N PHE A 173 -2.90 -5.75 -8.41
CA PHE A 173 -4.07 -5.87 -9.28
C PHE A 173 -4.59 -7.31 -9.35
N LEU A 174 -3.73 -8.34 -9.34
CA LEU A 174 -4.18 -9.73 -9.26
C LEU A 174 -4.95 -10.03 -7.99
N HIS A 175 -4.43 -9.64 -6.82
CA HIS A 175 -5.11 -9.84 -5.54
C HIS A 175 -6.42 -9.05 -5.44
N ARG A 176 -6.58 -8.00 -6.25
CA ARG A 176 -7.79 -7.18 -6.33
C ARG A 176 -8.78 -7.64 -7.41
N GLY A 177 -8.57 -8.81 -8.01
CA GLY A 177 -9.48 -9.35 -9.03
C GLY A 177 -9.38 -8.65 -10.40
N LEU A 178 -8.28 -7.93 -10.66
CA LEU A 178 -8.06 -7.18 -11.91
C LEU A 178 -6.88 -7.76 -12.73
N PRO A 179 -6.97 -9.02 -13.21
CA PRO A 179 -5.84 -9.68 -13.90
C PRO A 179 -5.44 -8.98 -15.20
N VAL A 180 -6.41 -8.44 -15.95
CA VAL A 180 -6.14 -7.69 -17.18
C VAL A 180 -5.31 -6.43 -16.88
N VAL A 181 -5.69 -5.68 -15.83
CA VAL A 181 -4.95 -4.48 -15.41
C VAL A 181 -3.56 -4.86 -14.89
N ALA A 182 -3.42 -6.00 -14.21
CA ALA A 182 -2.13 -6.50 -13.76
C ALA A 182 -1.16 -6.69 -14.93
N VAL A 183 -1.58 -7.36 -16.00
CA VAL A 183 -0.76 -7.58 -17.20
C VAL A 183 -0.44 -6.25 -17.91
N ILE A 184 -1.45 -5.39 -18.10
CA ILE A 184 -1.25 -4.08 -18.73
C ILE A 184 -0.25 -3.24 -17.92
N SER A 185 -0.35 -3.24 -16.59
CA SER A 185 0.57 -2.48 -15.74
C SER A 185 2.03 -2.90 -15.91
N SER A 186 2.29 -4.22 -16.02
CA SER A 186 3.63 -4.75 -16.28
C SER A 186 4.16 -4.29 -17.64
N ILE A 187 3.33 -4.34 -18.69
CA ILE A 187 3.71 -3.89 -20.03
C ILE A 187 4.02 -2.39 -20.03
N VAL A 188 3.17 -1.57 -19.39
CA VAL A 188 3.35 -0.12 -19.31
C VAL A 188 4.65 0.25 -18.59
N VAL A 189 4.97 -0.42 -17.49
CA VAL A 189 6.23 -0.19 -16.77
C VAL A 189 7.44 -0.64 -17.61
N MET A 190 7.33 -1.73 -18.36
CA MET A 190 8.37 -2.13 -19.31
C MET A 190 8.56 -1.12 -20.44
N LEU A 191 7.47 -0.54 -20.97
CA LEU A 191 7.53 0.56 -21.95
C LEU A 191 8.19 1.81 -21.35
N MET A 192 7.93 2.11 -20.07
CA MET A 192 8.59 3.21 -19.36
C MET A 192 10.11 3.00 -19.30
N LEU A 193 10.56 1.79 -18.96
CA LEU A 193 11.99 1.44 -18.96
C LEU A 193 12.58 1.51 -20.38
N ALA A 194 11.89 0.96 -21.38
CA ALA A 194 12.31 1.02 -22.77
C ALA A 194 12.47 2.46 -23.28
N SER A 195 11.63 3.39 -22.80
CA SER A 195 11.69 4.80 -23.17
C SER A 195 12.95 5.54 -22.70
N GLN A 196 13.72 4.95 -21.78
CA GLN A 196 14.97 5.51 -21.25
C GLN A 196 16.22 4.92 -21.91
N LEU A 197 16.14 3.75 -22.54
CA LEU A 197 17.28 3.14 -23.24
C LEU A 197 17.97 4.09 -24.23
N PRO A 198 17.23 4.91 -25.04
CA PRO A 198 17.86 5.84 -25.98
C PRO A 198 18.68 6.96 -25.33
N GLU A 199 18.58 7.17 -24.01
CA GLU A 199 19.41 8.13 -23.27
C GLU A 199 20.82 7.59 -23.00
N VAL A 200 20.95 6.27 -22.86
CA VAL A 200 22.25 5.58 -22.68
C VAL A 200 22.79 5.10 -24.02
N PHE A 201 21.94 4.47 -24.84
CA PHE A 201 22.30 3.88 -26.12
C PHE A 201 21.98 4.87 -27.26
N LEU A 202 22.93 5.74 -27.60
CA LEU A 202 22.69 6.83 -28.55
C LEU A 202 22.37 6.33 -29.97
N PHE A 203 22.75 5.11 -30.31
CA PHE A 203 22.39 4.48 -31.60
C PHE A 203 20.89 4.18 -31.75
N LEU A 204 20.13 4.16 -30.64
CA LEU A 204 18.66 4.00 -30.65
C LEU A 204 17.93 5.34 -30.79
N LYS A 205 18.65 6.47 -30.85
CA LYS A 205 18.06 7.80 -30.76
C LYS A 205 17.39 8.19 -32.10
N ASN A 206 16.09 7.99 -32.16
CA ASN A 206 15.19 8.60 -33.14
C ASN A 206 14.27 9.56 -32.39
N ASP A 207 14.44 10.87 -32.59
CA ASP A 207 13.76 11.89 -31.78
C ASP A 207 12.24 11.72 -31.75
N PHE A 208 11.59 11.44 -32.89
CA PHE A 208 10.15 11.21 -32.94
C PHE A 208 9.74 9.96 -32.15
N ALA A 209 10.39 8.82 -32.40
CA ALA A 209 10.05 7.56 -31.74
C ALA A 209 10.28 7.63 -30.22
N VAL A 210 11.36 8.29 -29.80
CA VAL A 210 11.70 8.51 -28.39
C VAL A 210 10.64 9.37 -27.71
N TYR A 211 10.27 10.51 -28.32
CA TYR A 211 9.25 11.41 -27.75
C TYR A 211 7.87 10.76 -27.70
N LEU A 212 7.50 10.00 -28.73
CA LEU A 212 6.25 9.24 -28.76
C LEU A 212 6.22 8.20 -27.65
N LEU A 213 7.25 7.36 -27.56
CA LEU A 213 7.33 6.29 -26.57
C LEU A 213 7.28 6.86 -25.13
N LYS A 214 7.98 7.98 -24.87
CA LYS A 214 7.95 8.67 -23.57
C LYS A 214 6.57 9.21 -23.21
N ILE A 215 5.83 9.79 -24.15
CA ILE A 215 4.46 10.26 -23.87
C ILE A 215 3.54 9.07 -23.60
N VAL A 216 3.57 8.05 -24.46
CA VAL A 216 2.70 6.88 -24.34
C VAL A 216 2.94 6.16 -23.02
N SER A 217 4.20 5.94 -22.64
CA SER A 217 4.54 5.24 -21.40
C SER A 217 4.12 6.03 -20.15
N LYS A 218 4.44 7.33 -20.07
CA LYS A 218 4.08 8.19 -18.93
C LYS A 218 2.57 8.36 -18.78
N THR A 219 1.87 8.60 -19.89
CA THR A 219 0.40 8.74 -19.89
C THR A 219 -0.25 7.44 -19.41
N SER A 220 0.19 6.30 -19.94
CA SER A 220 -0.31 5.00 -19.52
C SER A 220 -0.01 4.72 -18.04
N LEU A 221 1.17 5.11 -17.55
CA LEU A 221 1.52 4.92 -16.13
C LEU A 221 0.63 5.78 -15.21
N ILE A 222 0.31 7.01 -15.62
CA ILE A 222 -0.66 7.86 -14.90
C ILE A 222 -2.02 7.17 -14.81
N PHE A 223 -2.53 6.62 -15.91
CA PHE A 223 -3.78 5.86 -15.90
C PHE A 223 -3.72 4.66 -14.94
N ILE A 224 -2.63 3.91 -14.94
CA ILE A 224 -2.43 2.80 -13.99
C ILE A 224 -2.47 3.30 -12.53
N PHE A 225 -1.85 4.44 -12.23
CA PHE A 225 -1.91 5.03 -10.88
C PHE A 225 -3.32 5.53 -10.51
N LEU A 226 -4.12 6.01 -11.46
CA LEU A 226 -5.52 6.35 -11.24
C LEU A 226 -6.39 5.11 -10.98
N VAL A 227 -6.16 4.01 -11.68
CA VAL A 227 -6.83 2.73 -11.40
C VAL A 227 -6.41 2.20 -10.02
N LEU A 228 -5.13 2.30 -9.67
CA LEU A 228 -4.63 1.96 -8.33
C LEU A 228 -5.32 2.80 -7.25
N ALA A 229 -5.43 4.11 -7.45
CA ALA A 229 -6.13 5.01 -6.55
C ALA A 229 -7.61 4.65 -6.38
N THR A 230 -8.29 4.31 -7.48
CA THR A 230 -9.70 3.93 -7.46
C THR A 230 -9.91 2.62 -6.70
N THR A 231 -9.05 1.63 -6.93
CA THR A 231 -9.12 0.36 -6.18
C THR A 231 -8.84 0.55 -4.68
N TRP A 232 -8.00 1.51 -4.29
CA TRP A 232 -7.88 1.90 -2.88
C TRP A 232 -9.16 2.51 -2.31
N VAL A 233 -9.85 3.38 -3.06
CA VAL A 233 -11.15 3.94 -2.65
C VAL A 233 -12.18 2.82 -2.44
N ILE A 234 -12.26 1.87 -3.38
CA ILE A 234 -13.17 0.71 -3.28
C ILE A 234 -12.85 -0.11 -2.04
N GLN A 235 -11.56 -0.41 -1.81
CA GLN A 235 -11.13 -1.18 -0.65
C GLN A 235 -11.46 -0.49 0.68
N LEU A 236 -11.29 0.83 0.75
CA LEU A 236 -11.67 1.63 1.93
C LEU A 236 -13.19 1.69 2.11
N ALA A 237 -13.95 1.73 1.02
CA ALA A 237 -15.41 1.71 1.07
C ALA A 237 -15.95 0.35 1.55
N ASN A 238 -15.31 -0.75 1.19
CA ASN A 238 -15.69 -2.11 1.59
C ASN A 238 -15.08 -2.53 2.94
N THR A 239 -14.22 -1.70 3.54
CA THR A 239 -13.64 -1.98 4.85
C THR A 239 -14.73 -1.81 5.91
N PRO A 240 -15.07 -2.85 6.70
CA PRO A 240 -16.19 -2.78 7.62
C PRO A 240 -16.01 -1.71 8.71
N ARG A 241 -17.09 -0.99 9.03
CA ARG A 241 -17.13 -0.05 10.15
C ARG A 241 -17.35 -0.79 11.47
N PRO A 242 -16.74 -0.38 12.58
CA PRO A 242 -17.00 -0.98 13.90
C PRO A 242 -18.49 -1.07 14.27
N THR A 243 -19.30 -0.09 13.83
CA THR A 243 -20.73 0.05 14.14
C THR A 243 -21.66 -0.86 13.34
N GLU A 244 -21.19 -1.47 12.25
CA GLU A 244 -22.03 -2.36 11.42
C GLU A 244 -21.74 -3.83 11.64
N MET A 245 -20.70 -4.14 12.42
CA MET A 245 -20.26 -5.50 12.68
C MET A 245 -20.85 -6.02 13.99
N ARG A 246 -21.48 -7.20 13.94
CA ARG A 246 -22.01 -7.91 15.11
C ARG A 246 -21.51 -9.34 15.13
N ILE A 247 -21.20 -9.85 16.32
CA ILE A 247 -20.81 -11.25 16.53
C ILE A 247 -21.54 -11.83 17.74
N HIS A 248 -22.11 -13.01 17.57
CA HIS A 248 -22.77 -13.75 18.63
C HIS A 248 -22.06 -15.09 18.79
N PHE A 249 -21.52 -15.37 19.97
CA PHE A 249 -20.99 -16.68 20.32
C PHE A 249 -22.12 -17.48 20.94
N LEU A 250 -22.59 -18.49 20.21
CA LEU A 250 -23.78 -19.27 20.57
C LEU A 250 -23.40 -20.49 21.41
N ASP A 251 -22.33 -21.19 21.03
CA ASP A 251 -21.85 -22.39 21.69
C ASP A 251 -20.36 -22.61 21.36
N TRP A 252 -19.73 -23.62 21.98
CA TRP A 252 -18.41 -24.10 21.60
C TRP A 252 -18.39 -24.44 20.11
N SER A 253 -17.52 -23.74 19.37
CA SER A 253 -17.36 -23.81 17.92
C SER A 253 -18.41 -23.07 17.08
N LEU A 254 -19.50 -22.57 17.65
CA LEU A 254 -20.57 -21.92 16.88
C LEU A 254 -20.64 -20.41 17.11
N ILE A 255 -20.55 -19.64 16.03
CA ILE A 255 -20.81 -18.20 16.05
C ILE A 255 -21.85 -17.80 15.01
N LYS A 256 -22.51 -16.67 15.25
CA LYS A 256 -23.30 -15.93 14.26
C LYS A 256 -22.60 -14.62 13.97
N LEU A 257 -22.37 -14.32 12.68
CA LEU A 257 -21.60 -13.17 12.24
C LEU A 257 -22.45 -12.29 11.32
N THR A 258 -22.39 -10.98 11.53
CA THR A 258 -23.00 -9.98 10.64
C THR A 258 -21.96 -8.91 10.32
N ILE A 259 -21.63 -8.77 9.03
CA ILE A 259 -20.76 -7.75 8.44
C ILE A 259 -21.36 -7.38 7.07
N PRO A 260 -22.29 -6.42 7.01
CA PRO A 260 -23.04 -6.09 5.78
C PRO A 260 -22.14 -5.65 4.62
N SER A 261 -21.06 -4.90 4.87
CA SER A 261 -20.13 -4.46 3.83
C SER A 261 -19.39 -5.59 3.12
N LYS A 262 -19.46 -6.81 3.65
CA LYS A 262 -18.89 -8.04 3.10
C LYS A 262 -19.96 -9.04 2.69
N ASN A 263 -21.23 -8.63 2.61
CA ASN A 263 -22.38 -9.50 2.32
C ASN A 263 -22.51 -10.67 3.31
N ILE A 264 -22.09 -10.49 4.55
CA ILE A 264 -22.29 -11.45 5.63
C ILE A 264 -23.47 -10.94 6.45
N GLU A 265 -24.66 -11.47 6.21
CA GLU A 265 -25.88 -11.07 6.93
C GLU A 265 -26.36 -12.24 7.79
N ASP A 266 -26.11 -12.12 9.10
CA ASP A 266 -26.63 -13.06 10.11
C ASP A 266 -26.28 -14.53 9.83
N GLN A 267 -25.10 -14.77 9.27
CA GLN A 267 -24.65 -16.11 8.86
C GLN A 267 -24.02 -16.85 10.03
N THR A 268 -24.34 -18.14 10.14
CA THR A 268 -23.78 -19.04 11.15
C THR A 268 -22.46 -19.62 10.65
N VAL A 269 -21.41 -19.55 11.48
CA VAL A 269 -20.11 -20.15 11.24
C VAL A 269 -19.88 -21.22 12.29
N ASP A 270 -19.79 -22.47 11.84
CA ASP A 270 -19.44 -23.63 12.66
C ASP A 270 -17.97 -24.00 12.43
N PHE A 271 -17.13 -23.76 13.43
CA PHE A 271 -15.71 -24.10 13.41
C PHE A 271 -15.46 -25.61 13.56
N SER A 272 -16.44 -26.38 14.01
CA SER A 272 -16.40 -27.83 14.23
C SER A 272 -15.13 -28.25 14.98
N SER A 273 -14.22 -29.01 14.35
CA SER A 273 -12.98 -29.48 14.96
C SER A 273 -11.89 -28.40 15.10
N LYS A 274 -12.07 -27.21 14.51
CA LYS A 274 -11.10 -26.09 14.50
C LYS A 274 -11.21 -25.24 15.78
N THR A 275 -11.18 -25.90 16.94
CA THR A 275 -11.42 -25.32 18.28
C THR A 275 -10.40 -24.26 18.68
N THR A 276 -9.17 -24.31 18.14
CA THR A 276 -8.12 -23.32 18.44
C THR A 276 -8.45 -21.95 17.86
N GLN A 277 -8.98 -21.89 16.63
CA GLN A 277 -9.35 -20.65 15.97
C GLN A 277 -10.55 -20.00 16.65
N PHE A 278 -11.58 -20.79 16.97
CA PHE A 278 -12.71 -20.36 17.78
C PHE A 278 -12.25 -19.82 19.13
N SER A 279 -11.45 -20.59 19.89
CA SER A 279 -10.97 -20.18 21.21
C SER A 279 -10.17 -18.88 21.16
N ASN A 280 -9.31 -18.71 20.15
CA ASN A 280 -8.57 -17.46 19.97
C ASN A 280 -9.49 -16.27 19.65
N LEU A 281 -10.50 -16.48 18.80
CA LEU A 281 -11.49 -15.44 18.49
C LEU A 281 -12.32 -15.06 19.73
N LEU A 282 -12.77 -16.05 20.51
CA LEU A 282 -13.50 -15.85 21.76
C LEU A 282 -12.68 -15.06 22.79
N LYS A 283 -11.39 -15.37 22.94
CA LYS A 283 -10.47 -14.61 23.82
C LYS A 283 -10.41 -13.13 23.48
N PHE A 284 -10.30 -12.79 22.20
CA PHE A 284 -10.34 -11.39 21.76
C PHE A 284 -11.70 -10.75 22.06
N ALA A 285 -12.80 -11.49 21.88
CA ALA A 285 -14.14 -10.98 22.11
C ALA A 285 -14.40 -10.69 23.59
N ILE A 286 -13.99 -11.60 24.49
CA ILE A 286 -14.09 -11.42 25.94
C ILE A 286 -13.30 -10.19 26.40
N ARG A 287 -12.03 -10.07 25.97
CA ARG A 287 -11.19 -8.91 26.28
C ARG A 287 -11.80 -7.61 25.78
N ARG A 288 -12.37 -7.61 24.57
CA ARG A 288 -12.99 -6.41 23.97
C ARG A 288 -14.30 -6.02 24.66
N LYS A 289 -15.12 -7.00 25.04
CA LYS A 289 -16.44 -6.77 25.65
C LYS A 289 -16.36 -6.37 27.12
N TYR A 290 -15.55 -7.08 27.90
CA TYR A 290 -15.53 -6.94 29.36
C TYR A 290 -14.26 -6.28 29.90
N GLY A 291 -13.18 -6.22 29.10
CA GLY A 291 -11.91 -5.64 29.55
C GLY A 291 -11.89 -4.11 29.57
N ALA A 292 -11.26 -3.55 30.61
CA ALA A 292 -10.87 -2.14 30.65
C ALA A 292 -9.90 -1.79 29.50
N ALA A 293 -9.80 -0.51 29.12
CA ALA A 293 -9.13 -0.06 27.89
C ALA A 293 -7.72 -0.67 27.66
N GLU A 294 -6.91 -0.80 28.72
CA GLU A 294 -5.55 -1.36 28.65
C GLU A 294 -5.50 -2.88 28.47
N MET A 295 -6.58 -3.58 28.86
CA MET A 295 -6.69 -5.05 28.82
C MET A 295 -7.38 -5.56 27.55
N GLN A 296 -8.05 -4.68 26.79
CA GLN A 296 -8.70 -5.02 25.53
C GLN A 296 -7.72 -5.54 24.46
N PRO A 297 -6.52 -4.98 24.30
CA PRO A 297 -5.54 -5.50 23.37
C PRO A 297 -4.92 -6.80 23.86
N MET A 298 -4.66 -7.73 22.96
CA MET A 298 -3.89 -8.94 23.20
C MET A 298 -2.60 -8.93 22.39
N VAL A 299 -1.49 -9.30 23.04
CA VAL A 299 -0.18 -9.44 22.38
C VAL A 299 -0.15 -10.73 21.58
N VAL A 300 0.24 -10.62 20.31
CA VAL A 300 0.41 -11.73 19.35
C VAL A 300 1.87 -11.80 18.93
N GLY A 301 2.55 -12.88 19.31
CA GLY A 301 3.97 -13.12 19.09
C GLY A 301 4.56 -14.12 20.08
N ALA A 302 5.89 -14.33 20.04
CA ALA A 302 6.57 -15.36 20.84
C ALA A 302 6.33 -15.25 22.36
N ALA A 303 6.12 -14.03 22.87
CA ALA A 303 5.83 -13.75 24.28
C ALA A 303 4.32 -13.53 24.56
N GLY A 304 3.45 -13.69 23.57
CA GLY A 304 2.01 -13.44 23.67
C GLY A 304 1.19 -14.73 23.85
N GLU A 305 -0.08 -14.59 24.21
CA GLU A 305 -1.03 -15.72 24.30
C GLU A 305 -1.21 -16.43 22.95
N ILE A 306 -1.17 -15.67 21.86
CA ILE A 306 -1.16 -16.20 20.51
C ILE A 306 0.28 -16.14 19.99
N LYS A 307 0.90 -17.31 19.81
CA LYS A 307 2.33 -17.43 19.48
C LYS A 307 2.73 -16.82 18.14
N ASN A 308 1.80 -16.73 17.18
CA ASN A 308 2.09 -16.28 15.82
C ASN A 308 0.90 -15.54 15.19
N GLN A 309 1.19 -14.50 14.41
CA GLN A 309 0.20 -13.78 13.60
C GLN A 309 -0.53 -14.67 12.59
N THR A 310 0.05 -15.80 12.17
CA THR A 310 -0.62 -16.77 11.29
C THR A 310 -1.93 -17.28 11.89
N TYR A 311 -2.06 -17.34 13.22
CA TYR A 311 -3.33 -17.72 13.86
C TYR A 311 -4.44 -16.71 13.61
N LEU A 312 -4.14 -15.42 13.48
CA LEU A 312 -5.13 -14.41 13.12
C LEU A 312 -5.63 -14.62 11.68
N THR A 313 -4.70 -14.92 10.77
CA THR A 313 -5.06 -15.20 9.37
C THR A 313 -5.92 -16.47 9.28
N ARG A 314 -5.56 -17.53 10.01
CA ARG A 314 -6.31 -18.80 10.02
C ARG A 314 -7.75 -18.68 10.53
N ILE A 315 -8.02 -17.77 11.47
CA ILE A 315 -9.40 -17.49 11.91
C ILE A 315 -10.23 -17.03 10.71
N LEU A 316 -9.69 -16.12 9.92
CA LEU A 316 -10.37 -15.50 8.78
C LEU A 316 -10.48 -16.47 7.61
N GLU A 317 -9.43 -17.21 7.31
CA GLU A 317 -9.44 -18.28 6.30
C GLU A 317 -10.55 -19.29 6.59
N ASN A 318 -10.68 -19.73 7.86
CA ASN A 318 -11.76 -20.63 8.25
C ASN A 318 -13.15 -20.01 8.07
N ILE A 319 -13.36 -18.76 8.52
CA ILE A 319 -14.66 -18.08 8.34
C ILE A 319 -14.99 -17.97 6.84
N ASN A 320 -14.02 -17.55 6.02
CA ASN A 320 -14.22 -17.39 4.58
C ASN A 320 -14.51 -18.72 3.89
N GLU A 321 -13.83 -19.80 4.27
CA GLU A 321 -14.06 -21.16 3.78
C GLU A 321 -15.46 -21.66 4.15
N ILE A 322 -15.85 -21.52 5.43
CA ILE A 322 -17.16 -21.98 5.92
C ILE A 322 -18.30 -21.21 5.25
N LEU A 323 -18.14 -19.90 5.06
CA LEU A 323 -19.14 -19.04 4.43
C LEU A 323 -19.08 -19.05 2.89
N ASN A 324 -18.18 -19.83 2.27
CA ASN A 324 -17.95 -19.86 0.82
C ASN A 324 -17.84 -18.46 0.18
N GLN A 325 -17.10 -17.56 0.83
CA GLN A 325 -17.00 -16.17 0.40
C GLN A 325 -16.23 -16.05 -0.92
N SER A 326 -16.72 -15.17 -1.80
CA SER A 326 -15.97 -14.81 -3.02
C SER A 326 -14.68 -14.08 -2.63
N PRO A 327 -13.62 -14.12 -3.47
CA PRO A 327 -12.34 -13.47 -3.17
C PRO A 327 -12.47 -11.97 -2.85
N GLU A 328 -13.47 -11.31 -3.43
CA GLU A 328 -13.75 -9.88 -3.25
C GLU A 328 -14.40 -9.56 -1.89
N ASN A 329 -15.19 -10.49 -1.36
CA ASN A 329 -15.89 -10.36 -0.08
C ASN A 329 -15.21 -11.11 1.07
N ALA A 330 -14.10 -11.79 0.79
CA ALA A 330 -13.31 -12.47 1.81
C ALA A 330 -12.88 -11.48 2.91
N LEU A 331 -12.99 -11.93 4.16
CA LEU A 331 -12.52 -11.19 5.32
C LEU A 331 -10.99 -11.20 5.35
N GLU A 332 -10.42 -10.00 5.39
CA GLU A 332 -9.00 -9.77 5.65
C GLU A 332 -8.75 -9.44 7.13
N ARG A 333 -7.49 -9.48 7.54
CA ARG A 333 -7.11 -9.22 8.95
C ARG A 333 -7.59 -7.87 9.46
N LYS A 334 -7.47 -6.83 8.64
CA LYS A 334 -7.88 -5.47 8.97
C LYS A 334 -9.40 -5.29 9.08
N ASP A 335 -10.17 -6.23 8.54
CA ASP A 335 -11.64 -6.18 8.58
C ASP A 335 -12.13 -6.53 9.98
N LEU A 336 -11.55 -7.56 10.61
CA LEU A 336 -11.96 -8.04 11.94
C LEU A 336 -11.06 -7.54 13.09
N PHE A 337 -9.78 -7.29 12.83
CA PHE A 337 -8.79 -6.95 13.86
C PHE A 337 -8.14 -5.58 13.62
N THR A 338 -8.00 -4.81 14.68
CA THR A 338 -7.21 -3.57 14.71
C THR A 338 -5.82 -3.87 15.28
N PHE A 339 -4.77 -3.46 14.57
CA PHE A 339 -3.39 -3.49 15.07
C PHE A 339 -3.10 -2.21 15.87
N LEU A 340 -2.52 -2.33 17.05
CA LEU A 340 -2.25 -1.19 17.95
C LEU A 340 -0.74 -0.92 18.15
N GLY A 341 0.13 -1.60 17.40
CA GLY A 341 1.58 -1.53 17.59
C GLY A 341 2.12 -2.63 18.51
N GLU A 342 3.44 -2.86 18.46
CA GLU A 342 4.14 -3.81 19.35
C GLU A 342 3.58 -5.25 19.39
N GLY A 343 2.95 -5.69 18.30
CA GLY A 343 2.28 -7.00 18.25
C GLY A 343 0.92 -7.05 18.97
N LYS A 344 0.39 -5.92 19.47
CA LYS A 344 -0.93 -5.85 20.11
C LYS A 344 -2.04 -5.76 19.08
N TYR A 345 -3.06 -6.61 19.22
CA TYR A 345 -4.25 -6.63 18.39
C TYR A 345 -5.50 -6.59 19.24
N ARG A 346 -6.60 -6.08 18.68
CA ARG A 346 -7.95 -6.20 19.27
C ARG A 346 -8.97 -6.50 18.19
N ILE A 347 -10.12 -7.07 18.55
CA ILE A 347 -11.28 -7.08 17.65
C ILE A 347 -11.77 -5.66 17.42
N ARG A 348 -12.17 -5.38 16.18
CA ARG A 348 -12.59 -4.06 15.73
C ARG A 348 -14.03 -3.69 16.13
N MET A 349 -14.89 -4.68 16.35
CA MET A 349 -16.29 -4.51 16.77
C MET A 349 -16.41 -3.68 18.07
N LEU A 350 -17.54 -2.99 18.23
CA LEU A 350 -17.86 -2.30 19.47
C LEU A 350 -18.20 -3.32 20.58
N PRO A 351 -17.89 -3.03 21.85
CA PRO A 351 -18.19 -3.93 22.97
C PRO A 351 -19.67 -4.35 23.05
N GLN A 352 -20.58 -3.42 22.75
CA GLN A 352 -22.03 -3.62 22.77
C GLN A 352 -22.56 -4.54 21.66
N ASP A 353 -21.78 -4.71 20.59
CA ASP A 353 -22.13 -5.52 19.41
C ASP A 353 -21.50 -6.93 19.46
N ILE A 354 -20.89 -7.27 20.60
CA ILE A 354 -20.34 -8.57 20.91
C ILE A 354 -21.29 -9.27 21.89
N PHE A 355 -21.86 -10.39 21.49
CA PHE A 355 -22.75 -11.20 22.31
C PHE A 355 -22.07 -12.54 22.58
N ILE A 356 -22.05 -12.96 23.84
CA ILE A 356 -21.45 -14.23 24.27
C ILE A 356 -22.47 -14.85 25.19
N ASP A 357 -22.86 -16.09 24.91
CA ASP A 357 -23.76 -16.86 25.76
C ASP A 357 -23.19 -17.03 27.18
N ASP A 358 -24.05 -16.88 28.19
CA ASP A 358 -23.63 -16.88 29.60
C ASP A 358 -23.10 -18.27 30.03
N ALA A 359 -23.65 -19.36 29.51
CA ALA A 359 -23.16 -20.71 29.78
C ALA A 359 -21.74 -20.87 29.22
N LEU A 360 -21.54 -20.50 27.95
CA LEU A 360 -20.23 -20.51 27.30
C LEU A 360 -19.21 -19.64 28.06
N LEU A 361 -19.62 -18.46 28.53
CA LEU A 361 -18.75 -17.56 29.29
C LEU A 361 -18.31 -18.19 30.61
N SER A 362 -19.25 -18.82 31.34
CA SER A 362 -18.99 -19.49 32.61
C SER A 362 -18.04 -20.69 32.44
N GLU A 363 -18.24 -21.49 31.40
CA GLU A 363 -17.38 -22.63 31.07
C GLU A 363 -15.98 -22.18 30.64
N PHE A 364 -15.89 -21.09 29.87
CA PHE A 364 -14.61 -20.50 29.52
C PHE A 364 -13.87 -20.02 30.77
N ALA A 365 -14.55 -19.32 31.69
CA ALA A 365 -13.97 -18.81 32.92
C ALA A 365 -13.42 -19.93 33.82
N ALA A 366 -14.14 -21.04 33.92
CA ALA A 366 -13.71 -22.22 34.69
C ALA A 366 -12.45 -22.87 34.11
N ASN A 367 -12.27 -22.83 32.78
CA ASN A 367 -11.17 -23.48 32.07
C ASN A 367 -10.04 -22.51 31.66
N ALA A 368 -10.17 -21.22 31.96
CA ALA A 368 -9.23 -20.20 31.52
C ALA A 368 -7.86 -20.36 32.21
N LYS A 369 -6.83 -20.68 31.43
CA LYS A 369 -5.45 -20.83 31.93
C LYS A 369 -4.78 -19.51 32.31
N ASN A 370 -5.23 -18.38 31.74
CA ASN A 370 -4.67 -17.07 32.08
C ASN A 370 -5.54 -16.40 33.16
N PRO A 371 -4.97 -16.10 34.36
CA PRO A 371 -5.70 -15.47 35.45
C PRO A 371 -6.26 -14.08 35.10
N GLN A 372 -5.73 -13.41 34.06
CA GLN A 372 -6.27 -12.13 33.58
C GLN A 372 -7.75 -12.25 33.18
N TYR A 373 -8.20 -13.37 32.61
CA TYR A 373 -9.60 -13.50 32.23
C TYR A 373 -10.54 -13.52 33.43
N GLN A 374 -10.14 -14.14 34.55
CA GLN A 374 -10.91 -14.09 35.79
C GLN A 374 -11.03 -12.64 36.29
N SER A 375 -9.91 -11.90 36.33
CA SER A 375 -9.95 -10.48 36.73
C SER A 375 -10.83 -9.60 35.84
N ILE A 376 -10.90 -9.87 34.53
CA ILE A 376 -11.76 -9.14 33.59
C ILE A 376 -13.25 -9.40 33.87
N LEU A 377 -13.59 -10.65 34.20
CA LEU A 377 -14.96 -11.08 34.49
C LEU A 377 -15.40 -10.67 35.91
N ASP A 378 -14.48 -10.62 36.87
CA ASP A 378 -14.76 -10.18 38.24
C ASP A 378 -14.96 -8.66 38.34
N GLN A 379 -14.28 -7.88 37.49
CA GLN A 379 -14.49 -6.43 37.43
C GLN A 379 -15.91 -6.06 36.97
N THR A 380 -16.52 -6.90 36.13
CA THR A 380 -17.86 -6.66 35.58
C THR A 380 -18.98 -7.05 36.53
N SER A 381 -18.76 -8.02 37.44
CA SER A 381 -19.73 -8.37 38.49
C SER A 381 -19.80 -7.33 39.63
N SER A 382 -18.77 -6.49 39.82
CA SER A 382 -18.83 -5.36 40.78
C SER A 382 -19.54 -4.11 40.24
N GLY A 383 -19.67 -3.99 38.90
CA GLY A 383 -20.30 -2.84 38.23
C GLY A 383 -21.82 -2.92 38.08
N TYR A 384 -22.41 -4.10 38.28
CA TYR A 384 -23.87 -4.32 38.24
C TYR A 384 -24.57 -4.17 39.61
N LYS A 385 -23.82 -3.80 40.67
CA LYS A 385 -24.41 -3.30 41.93
C LYS A 385 -24.43 -1.77 41.92
N LYS A 386 -25.33 -1.18 41.14
CA LYS A 386 -25.88 0.16 41.43
C LYS A 386 -27.27 0.31 40.83
#